data_AF-A0A1C5RPM9-F1
#
_entry.id   AF-A0A1C5RPM9-F1
#
_cell.length_a   1.000
_cell.length_b   1.000
_cell.length_c   1.000
_cell.angle_alpha   90.00
_cell.angle_beta   90.00
_cell.angle_gamma   90.00
#
_symmetry.space_group_name_H-M   'P 1'
#
loop_
_entity.id
_entity.type
_entity.pdbx_description
1 polymer ?
#
loop_
_entity_poly.entity_id
_entity_poly.type
_entity_poly.pdbx_seq_one_letter_code
_entity_poly.pdbx_strand_id
1 'polypeptide(L)'
;MKKTQKPGKKTSAVIVILLGLLCAVSTVKSCAAKRAAVQDKVDDVVYVGQGSYDPANDGKIVIVCGKLKVLEPAYDDELGLTIYAPRAMRSAKKMKLKEWNGPMTEENMEWDSDLGGLGIFLGKADVGIYHLSDEFLENLMLGREYEFDEEMLEEAGLTILTDRKYRGEKFIGTQRMGRGVFEEGDRRYQYSVPHQSDGDMVTVIGLQEQGTLTHVKGATPNMLSGELDKKTALKKSGMSSGGISIFRVVVTILLLLTGIRMLMKKRDQKEDGSGL
;
A
#
# COMPACT_ATOMS: atom_id res chain seq x y z
N MET A 1 0.71 -28.45 -51.80
CA MET A 1 0.39 -27.65 -50.59
C MET A 1 -0.90 -28.18 -49.96
N LYS A 2 -0.87 -28.75 -48.74
CA LYS A 2 -2.07 -29.19 -48.02
C LYS A 2 -2.83 -27.96 -47.51
N LYS A 3 -4.08 -27.74 -47.97
CA LYS A 3 -4.97 -26.71 -47.43
C LYS A 3 -5.45 -27.14 -46.04
N THR A 4 -5.09 -26.40 -45.01
CA THR A 4 -5.65 -26.54 -43.65
C THR A 4 -7.13 -26.14 -43.70
N GLN A 5 -8.01 -27.11 -43.49
CA GLN A 5 -9.46 -26.90 -43.45
C GLN A 5 -9.80 -26.12 -42.17
N LYS A 6 -10.36 -24.91 -42.31
CA LYS A 6 -10.82 -24.11 -41.16
C LYS A 6 -11.95 -24.86 -40.43
N PRO A 7 -11.91 -24.98 -39.09
CA PRO A 7 -12.97 -25.65 -38.34
C PRO A 7 -14.31 -24.92 -38.54
N GLY A 8 -15.39 -25.68 -38.76
CA GLY A 8 -16.74 -25.11 -38.88
C GLY A 8 -17.18 -24.33 -37.63
N LYS A 9 -18.12 -23.39 -37.79
CA LYS A 9 -18.60 -22.54 -36.68
C LYS A 9 -19.11 -23.34 -35.45
N LYS A 10 -19.63 -24.56 -35.64
CA LYS A 10 -20.03 -25.48 -34.56
C LYS A 10 -18.84 -26.03 -33.78
N THR A 11 -17.80 -26.50 -34.47
CA THR A 11 -16.59 -27.00 -33.82
C THR A 11 -15.85 -25.85 -33.12
N SER A 12 -15.88 -24.64 -33.69
CA SER A 12 -15.32 -23.44 -33.04
C SER A 12 -16.05 -23.07 -31.74
N ALA A 13 -17.39 -23.12 -31.70
CA ALA A 13 -18.16 -22.82 -30.47
C ALA A 13 -17.91 -23.85 -29.35
N VAL A 14 -17.85 -25.14 -29.71
CA VAL A 14 -17.54 -26.23 -28.77
C VAL A 14 -16.11 -26.10 -28.22
N ILE A 15 -15.14 -25.74 -29.08
CA ILE A 15 -13.76 -25.46 -28.66
C ILE A 15 -13.70 -24.29 -27.67
N VAL A 16 -14.46 -23.21 -27.89
CA VAL A 16 -14.50 -22.05 -26.99
C VAL A 16 -15.10 -22.41 -25.62
N ILE A 17 -16.16 -23.22 -25.59
CA ILE A 17 -16.78 -23.69 -24.34
C ILE A 17 -15.83 -24.63 -23.58
N LEU A 18 -15.17 -25.55 -24.28
CA LEU A 18 -14.17 -26.44 -23.68
C LEU A 18 -12.97 -25.65 -23.14
N LEU A 19 -12.50 -24.63 -23.86
CA LEU A 19 -11.48 -23.70 -23.36
C LEU A 19 -11.95 -22.96 -22.10
N GLY A 20 -13.19 -22.46 -22.09
CA GLY A 20 -13.79 -21.80 -20.93
C GLY A 20 -13.87 -22.71 -19.70
N LEU A 21 -14.26 -23.97 -19.89
CA LEU A 21 -14.29 -25.00 -18.84
C LEU A 21 -12.88 -25.38 -18.35
N LEU A 22 -11.91 -25.55 -19.26
CA LEU A 22 -10.50 -25.78 -18.92
C LEU A 22 -9.90 -24.61 -18.13
N CYS A 23 -10.22 -23.37 -18.52
CA CYS A 23 -9.88 -22.16 -17.78
C CYS A 23 -10.55 -22.15 -16.39
N ALA A 24 -11.81 -22.57 -16.28
CA ALA A 24 -12.50 -22.65 -14.99
C ALA A 24 -11.85 -23.68 -14.05
N VAL A 25 -11.58 -24.90 -14.54
CA VAL A 25 -10.98 -25.98 -13.74
C VAL A 25 -9.55 -25.64 -13.30
N SER A 26 -8.74 -25.07 -14.20
CA SER A 26 -7.40 -24.59 -13.85
C SER A 26 -7.43 -23.43 -12.85
N THR A 27 -8.43 -22.54 -12.95
CA THR A 27 -8.63 -21.46 -11.98
C THR A 27 -9.03 -22.01 -10.61
N VAL A 28 -9.94 -22.98 -10.54
CA VAL A 28 -10.34 -23.61 -9.26
C VAL A 28 -9.17 -24.35 -8.61
N LYS A 29 -8.41 -25.16 -9.38
CA LYS A 29 -7.22 -25.85 -8.85
C LYS A 29 -6.11 -24.89 -8.42
N SER A 30 -5.84 -23.85 -9.21
CA SER A 30 -4.84 -22.83 -8.88
C SER A 30 -5.26 -21.98 -7.67
N CYS A 31 -6.54 -21.61 -7.56
CA CYS A 31 -7.07 -20.92 -6.39
C CYS A 31 -7.07 -21.81 -5.16
N ALA A 32 -7.40 -23.11 -5.29
CA ALA A 32 -7.34 -24.05 -4.18
C ALA A 32 -5.91 -24.28 -3.70
N ALA A 33 -4.94 -24.47 -4.61
CA ALA A 33 -3.52 -24.61 -4.27
C ALA A 33 -2.93 -23.33 -3.66
N LYS A 34 -3.26 -22.15 -4.20
CA LYS A 34 -2.85 -20.87 -3.61
C LYS A 34 -3.52 -20.63 -2.25
N ARG A 35 -4.79 -21.02 -2.10
CA ARG A 35 -5.48 -20.94 -0.81
C ARG A 35 -4.89 -21.88 0.21
N ALA A 36 -4.58 -23.12 -0.15
CA ALA A 36 -3.91 -24.08 0.71
C ALA A 36 -2.52 -23.59 1.13
N ALA A 37 -1.69 -23.13 0.19
CA ALA A 37 -0.36 -22.61 0.50
C ALA A 37 -0.39 -21.31 1.35
N VAL A 38 -1.42 -20.48 1.23
CA VAL A 38 -1.62 -19.31 2.12
C VAL A 38 -2.21 -19.74 3.46
N GLN A 39 -3.06 -20.77 3.49
CA GLN A 39 -3.63 -21.31 4.72
C GLN A 39 -2.57 -22.00 5.58
N ASP A 40 -1.69 -22.82 4.99
CA ASP A 40 -0.57 -23.45 5.69
C ASP A 40 0.33 -22.38 6.33
N LYS A 41 0.63 -21.29 5.60
CA LYS A 41 1.38 -20.14 6.13
C LYS A 41 0.67 -19.37 7.24
N VAL A 42 -0.67 -19.38 7.28
CA VAL A 42 -1.49 -18.72 8.31
C VAL A 42 -1.56 -19.57 9.58
N ASP A 43 -1.60 -20.89 9.42
CA ASP A 43 -1.67 -21.82 10.54
C ASP A 43 -0.37 -21.77 11.36
N ASP A 44 0.77 -21.56 10.71
CA ASP A 44 2.10 -21.39 11.32
C ASP A 44 2.30 -20.06 12.07
N VAL A 45 1.42 -19.07 11.88
CA VAL A 45 1.52 -17.77 12.59
C VAL A 45 1.11 -17.93 14.05
N VAL A 46 1.95 -17.52 14.99
CA VAL A 46 1.66 -17.60 16.42
C VAL A 46 0.96 -16.32 16.89
N TYR A 47 -0.16 -16.44 17.59
CA TYR A 47 -0.81 -15.31 18.23
C TYR A 47 -0.35 -15.20 19.68
N VAL A 48 0.42 -14.14 19.97
CA VAL A 48 0.95 -13.85 21.30
C VAL A 48 0.00 -12.91 22.07
N GLY A 49 -0.74 -12.07 21.36
CA GLY A 49 -1.54 -11.02 21.99
C GLY A 49 -0.64 -10.10 22.81
N GLN A 50 -1.03 -9.76 24.05
CA GLN A 50 -0.19 -9.00 24.98
C GLN A 50 0.81 -9.86 25.77
N GLY A 51 1.01 -11.12 25.36
CA GLY A 51 1.93 -12.06 26.01
C GLY A 51 3.40 -11.61 25.96
N SER A 52 4.22 -12.29 26.76
CA SER A 52 5.67 -12.06 26.81
C SER A 52 6.42 -12.83 25.73
N TYR A 53 7.70 -12.50 25.59
CA TYR A 53 8.66 -13.17 24.73
C TYR A 53 8.74 -14.65 25.10
N ASP A 54 8.71 -15.50 24.08
CA ASP A 54 8.90 -16.93 24.19
C ASP A 54 9.95 -17.36 23.16
N PRO A 55 11.13 -17.85 23.60
CA PRO A 55 12.16 -18.37 22.70
C PRO A 55 11.67 -19.46 21.74
N ALA A 56 10.60 -20.19 22.09
CA ALA A 56 10.00 -21.20 21.21
C ALA A 56 9.36 -20.58 19.94
N ASN A 57 9.16 -19.26 19.92
CA ASN A 57 8.64 -18.53 18.77
C ASN A 57 9.73 -17.88 17.90
N ASP A 58 11.00 -17.99 18.28
CA ASP A 58 12.09 -17.46 17.44
C ASP A 58 12.11 -18.12 16.06
N GLY A 59 12.26 -17.29 15.03
CA GLY A 59 12.16 -17.69 13.62
C GLY A 59 10.72 -17.90 13.11
N LYS A 60 9.69 -17.64 13.94
CA LYS A 60 8.29 -17.72 13.54
C LYS A 60 7.69 -16.33 13.38
N ILE A 61 6.66 -16.25 12.54
CA ILE A 61 5.83 -15.06 12.45
C ILE A 61 4.91 -15.05 13.67
N VAL A 62 4.93 -13.93 14.39
CA VAL A 62 4.11 -13.69 15.58
C VAL A 62 3.19 -12.50 15.36
N ILE A 63 2.04 -12.53 16.02
CA ILE A 63 1.10 -11.40 16.15
C ILE A 63 1.13 -10.95 17.59
N VAL A 64 1.60 -9.73 17.82
CA VAL A 64 1.79 -9.13 19.14
C VAL A 64 0.88 -7.92 19.25
N CYS A 65 0.21 -7.78 20.39
CA CYS A 65 -0.59 -6.63 20.76
C CYS A 65 0.11 -5.89 21.90
N GLY A 66 0.16 -4.58 21.84
CA GLY A 66 0.81 -3.79 22.89
C GLY A 66 0.73 -2.31 22.62
N LYS A 67 1.11 -1.50 23.61
CA LYS A 67 1.28 -0.06 23.39
C LYS A 67 2.52 0.15 22.51
N LEU A 68 2.37 0.96 21.47
CA LEU A 68 3.48 1.53 20.74
C LEU A 68 4.21 2.50 21.68
N LYS A 69 5.53 2.36 21.79
CA LYS A 69 6.38 3.27 22.53
C LYS A 69 7.50 3.77 21.62
N VAL A 70 7.46 5.04 21.26
CA VAL A 70 8.54 5.70 20.51
C VAL A 70 9.66 6.01 21.51
N LEU A 71 10.76 5.28 21.40
CA LEU A 71 11.93 5.43 22.27
C LEU A 71 12.81 6.59 21.81
N GLU A 72 13.00 6.68 20.49
CA GLU A 72 13.73 7.77 19.83
C GLU A 72 12.85 8.24 18.66
N PRO A 73 12.55 9.54 18.54
CA PRO A 73 11.80 10.07 17.41
C PRO A 73 12.63 10.00 16.12
N ALA A 74 11.95 9.96 14.97
CA ALA A 74 12.61 10.19 13.70
C ALA A 74 13.18 11.62 13.64
N TYR A 75 14.33 11.80 13.00
CA TYR A 75 15.02 13.08 12.92
C TYR A 75 15.46 13.37 11.48
N ASP A 76 15.15 14.57 10.98
CA ASP A 76 15.64 15.08 9.71
C ASP A 76 16.84 15.99 9.99
N ASP A 77 18.03 15.53 9.64
CA ASP A 77 19.31 16.21 9.86
C ASP A 77 19.54 17.36 8.87
N GLU A 78 18.94 17.33 7.68
CA GLU A 78 19.05 18.40 6.70
C GLU A 78 18.28 19.65 7.14
N LEU A 79 17.11 19.44 7.75
CA LEU A 79 16.23 20.53 8.20
C LEU A 79 16.29 20.78 9.70
N GLY A 80 16.97 19.92 10.46
CA GLY A 80 17.09 20.02 11.91
C GLY A 80 15.77 19.75 12.66
N LEU A 81 14.91 18.89 12.12
CA LEU A 81 13.55 18.68 12.63
C LEU A 81 13.40 17.36 13.38
N THR A 82 12.79 17.41 14.56
CA THR A 82 12.36 16.22 15.31
C THR A 82 10.92 15.87 14.96
N ILE A 83 10.69 14.64 14.50
CA ILE A 83 9.38 14.12 14.15
C ILE A 83 9.01 13.03 15.17
N TYR A 84 8.04 13.31 16.04
CA TYR A 84 7.59 12.42 17.13
C TYR A 84 6.79 11.22 16.59
N ALA A 85 7.46 10.37 15.82
CA ALA A 85 6.95 9.16 15.21
C ALA A 85 8.11 8.17 15.04
N PRO A 86 7.84 6.85 14.99
CA PRO A 86 8.89 5.85 14.80
C PRO A 86 9.46 5.82 13.37
N ARG A 87 8.75 6.41 12.43
CA ARG A 87 9.16 6.62 11.04
C ARG A 87 8.54 7.90 10.51
N ALA A 88 9.28 8.62 9.68
CA ALA A 88 8.76 9.69 8.85
C ALA A 88 9.25 9.58 7.41
N MET A 89 8.49 10.13 6.47
CA MET A 89 8.93 10.35 5.10
C MET A 89 8.66 11.78 4.71
N ARG A 90 9.70 12.47 4.26
CA ARG A 90 9.62 13.81 3.70
C ARG A 90 9.40 13.71 2.20
N SER A 91 8.41 14.43 1.71
CA SER A 91 8.24 14.76 0.30
C SER A 91 8.59 16.22 0.07
N ALA A 92 9.11 16.52 -1.12
CA ALA A 92 9.49 17.87 -1.50
C ALA A 92 8.83 18.28 -2.81
N LYS A 93 8.46 19.56 -2.89
CA LYS A 93 8.13 20.23 -4.15
C LYS A 93 9.12 21.37 -4.35
N LYS A 94 9.57 21.57 -5.59
CA LYS A 94 10.49 22.64 -5.98
C LYS A 94 9.77 23.65 -6.86
N MET A 95 9.96 24.93 -6.58
CA MET A 95 9.43 26.03 -7.36
C MET A 95 10.17 26.12 -8.69
N LYS A 96 9.41 26.20 -9.78
CA LYS A 96 9.93 26.38 -11.14
C LYS A 96 9.12 27.44 -11.88
N LEU A 97 9.72 28.00 -12.92
CA LEU A 97 9.02 28.78 -13.92
C LEU A 97 8.44 27.85 -14.99
N LYS A 98 7.19 28.11 -15.42
CA LYS A 98 6.56 27.42 -16.55
C LYS A 98 7.22 27.82 -17.86
N GLU A 99 7.44 29.12 -18.04
CA GLU A 99 8.20 29.66 -19.16
C GLU A 99 9.64 29.93 -18.77
N TRP A 100 10.56 29.32 -19.52
CA TRP A 100 11.99 29.52 -19.36
C TRP A 100 12.36 31.01 -19.54
N ASN A 101 13.10 31.57 -18.57
CA ASN A 101 13.48 32.98 -18.49
C ASN A 101 12.29 33.98 -18.46
N GLY A 102 11.07 33.53 -18.17
CA GLY A 102 9.92 34.42 -17.98
C GLY A 102 9.97 35.19 -16.66
N PRO A 103 9.14 36.23 -16.48
CA PRO A 103 9.06 36.95 -15.21
C PRO A 103 8.50 36.05 -14.09
N MET A 104 8.93 36.31 -12.85
CA MET A 104 8.48 35.61 -11.65
C MET A 104 7.10 36.13 -11.21
N THR A 105 6.05 35.66 -11.86
CA THR A 105 4.64 35.99 -11.55
C THR A 105 3.89 34.76 -11.06
N GLU A 106 2.81 34.95 -10.30
CA GLU A 106 1.98 33.83 -9.80
C GLU A 106 1.47 32.92 -10.94
N GLU A 107 1.21 33.49 -12.12
CA GLU A 107 0.78 32.75 -13.31
C GLU A 107 1.91 31.90 -13.91
N ASN A 108 3.15 32.40 -13.88
CA ASN A 108 4.31 31.71 -14.43
C ASN A 108 5.01 30.79 -13.43
N MET A 109 4.67 30.86 -12.15
CA MET A 109 5.20 29.97 -11.12
C MET A 109 4.42 28.65 -11.02
N GLU A 110 5.13 27.56 -10.77
CA GLU A 110 4.55 26.29 -10.36
C GLU A 110 5.43 25.47 -9.43
N TRP A 111 4.75 24.65 -8.62
CA TRP A 111 5.37 23.68 -7.74
C TRP A 111 5.42 22.32 -8.43
N ASP A 112 6.62 21.85 -8.74
CA ASP A 112 6.85 20.53 -9.31
C ASP A 112 7.38 19.56 -8.26
N SER A 113 7.13 18.26 -8.44
CA SER A 113 7.64 17.24 -7.52
C SER A 113 9.17 17.18 -7.58
N ASP A 114 9.82 17.20 -6.42
CA ASP A 114 11.28 17.11 -6.33
C ASP A 114 11.69 15.81 -5.65
N LEU A 115 12.01 14.79 -6.46
CA LEU A 115 12.51 13.51 -5.96
C LEU A 115 13.83 13.66 -5.19
N GLY A 116 14.63 14.69 -5.47
CA GLY A 116 15.88 14.95 -4.78
C GLY A 116 15.71 15.50 -3.36
N GLY A 117 14.50 15.90 -2.96
CA GLY A 117 14.17 16.28 -1.59
C GLY A 117 13.43 15.19 -0.80
N LEU A 118 13.26 13.99 -1.36
CA LEU A 118 12.68 12.86 -0.64
C LEU A 118 13.62 12.39 0.47
N GLY A 119 13.06 12.14 1.65
CA GLY A 119 13.80 11.61 2.80
C GLY A 119 12.99 10.55 3.52
N ILE A 120 13.66 9.53 4.05
CA ILE A 120 13.08 8.53 4.95
C ILE A 120 13.89 8.57 6.24
N PHE A 121 13.20 8.75 7.36
CA PHE A 121 13.80 8.93 8.67
C PHE A 121 13.23 7.90 9.63
N LEU A 122 14.10 7.18 10.33
CA LEU A 122 13.72 6.15 11.29
C LEU A 122 14.05 6.64 12.69
N GLY A 123 13.11 6.44 13.60
CA GLY A 123 13.35 6.49 15.03
C GLY A 123 13.61 5.09 15.58
N LYS A 124 13.35 4.92 16.88
CA LYS A 124 13.31 3.61 17.54
C LYS A 124 11.99 3.45 18.25
N ALA A 125 11.43 2.25 18.23
CA ALA A 125 10.18 1.98 18.92
C ALA A 125 10.04 0.54 19.38
N ASP A 126 9.22 0.39 20.42
CA ASP A 126 8.80 -0.90 20.96
C ASP A 126 7.28 -1.07 20.80
N VAL A 127 6.82 -2.32 20.78
CA VAL A 127 5.42 -2.68 20.99
C VAL A 127 5.34 -3.71 22.11
N GLY A 128 4.73 -3.31 23.22
CA GLY A 128 4.76 -4.13 24.44
C GLY A 128 6.19 -4.28 24.94
N ILE A 129 6.72 -5.50 24.94
CA ILE A 129 8.10 -5.81 25.34
C ILE A 129 9.06 -6.02 24.15
N TYR A 130 8.55 -5.95 22.93
CA TYR A 130 9.31 -6.27 21.74
C TYR A 130 9.88 -5.01 21.09
N HIS A 131 11.15 -5.06 20.71
CA HIS A 131 11.78 -4.02 19.91
C HIS A 131 11.38 -4.14 18.44
N LEU A 132 11.13 -3.03 17.78
CA LEU A 132 10.92 -3.01 16.33
C LEU A 132 12.25 -2.71 15.64
N SER A 133 12.72 -3.65 14.82
CA SER A 133 13.94 -3.46 14.02
C SER A 133 13.80 -2.35 12.98
N ASP A 134 14.93 -1.81 12.52
CA ASP A 134 14.97 -0.84 11.41
C ASP A 134 14.25 -1.36 10.16
N GLU A 135 14.41 -2.65 9.82
CA GLU A 135 13.71 -3.26 8.68
C GLU A 135 12.19 -3.24 8.88
N PHE A 136 11.72 -3.51 10.11
CA PHE A 136 10.30 -3.38 10.44
C PHE A 136 9.81 -1.94 10.28
N LEU A 137 10.56 -0.99 10.83
CA LEU A 137 10.22 0.43 10.81
C LEU A 137 10.22 0.99 9.39
N GLU A 138 11.22 0.68 8.56
CA GLU A 138 11.31 1.08 7.16
C GLU A 138 10.12 0.58 6.32
N ASN A 139 9.47 -0.50 6.73
CA ASN A 139 8.29 -1.05 6.07
C ASN A 139 6.96 -0.64 6.73
N LEU A 140 6.98 0.17 7.80
CA LEU A 140 5.76 0.70 8.42
C LEU A 140 4.97 1.56 7.45
N MET A 141 3.70 1.22 7.22
CA MET A 141 2.84 2.05 6.39
C MET A 141 2.66 3.45 6.97
N LEU A 142 2.89 4.45 6.12
CA LEU A 142 2.55 5.83 6.39
C LEU A 142 1.08 6.05 6.08
N GLY A 143 0.42 6.92 6.85
CA GLY A 143 -1.03 7.08 6.73
C GLY A 143 -1.54 8.49 7.02
N ARG A 144 -0.77 9.34 7.70
CA ARG A 144 -1.17 10.71 7.98
C ARG A 144 -0.05 11.70 7.72
N GLU A 145 -0.45 12.91 7.40
CA GLU A 145 0.45 14.06 7.41
C GLU A 145 0.88 14.36 8.85
N TYR A 146 2.15 14.70 9.03
CA TYR A 146 2.66 15.13 10.32
C TYR A 146 2.32 16.59 10.55
N GLU A 147 1.73 16.89 11.70
CA GLU A 147 1.42 18.24 12.11
C GLU A 147 2.54 18.73 13.02
N PHE A 148 3.24 19.76 12.56
CA PHE A 148 4.32 20.39 13.32
C PHE A 148 3.76 21.39 14.31
N ASP A 149 4.46 21.51 15.43
CA ASP A 149 4.36 22.65 16.31
C ASP A 149 5.04 23.87 15.65
N GLU A 150 4.42 25.04 15.74
CA GLU A 150 4.92 26.25 15.10
C GLU A 150 6.23 26.72 15.74
N GLU A 151 6.37 26.58 17.06
CA GLU A 151 7.59 26.96 17.80
C GLU A 151 8.80 26.15 17.31
N MET A 152 8.65 24.83 17.15
CA MET A 152 9.68 23.95 16.58
C MET A 152 10.10 24.39 15.17
N LEU A 153 9.14 24.78 14.33
CA LEU A 153 9.46 25.25 12.98
C LEU A 153 10.20 26.58 13.02
N GLU A 154 9.80 27.51 13.88
CA GLU A 154 10.44 28.82 14.02
C GLU A 154 11.90 28.69 14.46
N GLU A 155 12.20 27.80 15.41
CA GLU A 155 13.57 27.49 15.85
C GLU A 155 14.45 26.96 14.70
N ALA A 156 13.86 26.20 13.77
CA ALA A 156 14.52 25.71 12.57
C ALA A 156 14.57 26.73 11.41
N GLY A 157 14.05 27.96 11.60
CA GLY A 157 13.96 28.97 10.54
C GLY A 157 12.90 28.65 9.47
N LEU A 158 11.95 27.79 9.80
CA LEU A 158 10.86 27.32 8.96
C LEU A 158 9.51 27.87 9.43
N THR A 159 8.49 27.67 8.60
CA THR A 159 7.11 28.06 8.90
C THR A 159 6.15 27.20 8.08
N ILE A 160 4.92 27.07 8.57
CA ILE A 160 3.80 26.53 7.78
C ILE A 160 3.48 27.51 6.65
N LEU A 161 3.29 26.98 5.43
CA LEU A 161 2.92 27.75 4.24
C LEU A 161 1.41 27.71 4.06
N THR A 162 0.76 28.85 4.19
CA THR A 162 -0.68 28.99 3.91
C THR A 162 -0.91 29.33 2.45
N ASP A 163 -0.89 28.32 1.58
CA ASP A 163 -1.15 28.51 0.15
C ASP A 163 -2.66 28.56 -0.12
N ARG A 164 -3.16 29.70 -0.63
CA ARG A 164 -4.59 29.88 -0.96
C ARG A 164 -5.08 28.92 -2.04
N LYS A 165 -4.18 28.41 -2.89
CA LYS A 165 -4.47 27.51 -4.02
C LYS A 165 -4.57 26.05 -3.60
N TYR A 166 -3.92 25.66 -2.49
CA TYR A 166 -3.86 24.28 -1.99
C TYR A 166 -4.46 24.20 -0.57
N ARG A 167 -5.72 24.63 -0.41
CA ARG A 167 -6.42 24.75 0.90
C ARG A 167 -6.53 23.47 1.76
N GLY A 168 -5.92 22.35 1.35
CA GLY A 168 -5.90 21.10 2.12
C GLY A 168 -4.51 20.48 2.33
N GLU A 169 -3.44 20.94 1.66
CA GLU A 169 -2.09 20.41 1.84
C GLU A 169 -1.27 21.39 2.70
N LYS A 170 -0.68 20.93 3.81
CA LYS A 170 0.15 21.77 4.69
C LYS A 170 1.63 21.55 4.38
N PHE A 171 2.21 22.47 3.62
CA PHE A 171 3.66 22.47 3.42
C PHE A 171 4.37 23.29 4.48
N ILE A 172 5.60 22.91 4.79
CA ILE A 172 6.56 23.77 5.48
C ILE A 172 7.58 24.33 4.47
N GLY A 173 8.08 25.52 4.75
CA GLY A 173 9.14 26.15 3.97
C GLY A 173 9.84 27.21 4.79
N THR A 174 10.73 27.98 4.16
CA THR A 174 11.45 29.05 4.86
C THR A 174 10.50 30.14 5.37
N GLN A 175 10.91 30.87 6.41
CA GLN A 175 10.15 32.02 6.89
C GLN A 175 9.88 33.09 5.82
N ARG A 176 10.78 33.23 4.82
CA ARG A 176 10.56 34.12 3.67
C ARG A 176 9.32 33.70 2.88
N MET A 177 9.19 32.40 2.61
CA MET A 177 8.07 31.84 1.87
C MET A 177 6.75 31.98 2.63
N GLY A 178 6.76 31.91 3.97
CA GLY A 178 5.57 32.19 4.79
C GLY A 178 5.02 33.60 4.65
N ARG A 179 5.86 34.56 4.21
CA ARG A 179 5.43 35.94 3.88
C ARG A 179 4.91 36.08 2.44
N GLY A 180 4.78 34.97 1.71
CA GLY A 180 4.34 34.95 0.31
C GLY A 180 5.42 35.35 -0.70
N VAL A 181 6.69 35.35 -0.29
CA VAL A 181 7.83 35.68 -1.18
C VAL A 181 8.50 34.39 -1.63
N PHE A 182 8.39 34.08 -2.91
CA PHE A 182 8.91 32.85 -3.53
C PHE A 182 9.96 33.16 -4.60
N GLU A 183 10.98 32.32 -4.67
CA GLU A 183 12.05 32.37 -5.66
C GLU A 183 12.11 31.05 -6.47
N GLU A 184 12.62 31.12 -7.70
CA GLU A 184 12.85 29.91 -8.49
C GLU A 184 13.86 29.03 -7.76
N GLY A 185 13.53 27.74 -7.65
CA GLY A 185 14.36 26.77 -6.94
C GLY A 185 14.03 26.61 -5.46
N ASP A 186 13.15 27.43 -4.90
CA ASP A 186 12.64 27.23 -3.54
C ASP A 186 12.06 25.84 -3.36
N ARG A 187 12.21 25.28 -2.16
CA ARG A 187 11.64 23.99 -1.79
C ARG A 187 10.63 24.15 -0.68
N ARG A 188 9.55 23.38 -0.79
CA ARG A 188 8.57 23.19 0.28
C ARG A 188 8.42 21.71 0.57
N TYR A 189 8.22 21.38 1.84
CA TYR A 189 8.26 20.01 2.32
C TYR A 189 6.94 19.62 3.00
N GLN A 190 6.60 18.35 2.92
CA GLN A 190 5.50 17.75 3.66
C GLN A 190 5.96 16.41 4.22
N TYR A 191 5.56 16.10 5.44
CA TYR A 191 5.95 14.88 6.12
C TYR A 191 4.77 13.94 6.28
N SER A 192 4.99 12.66 5.98
CA SER A 192 4.05 11.57 6.24
C SER A 192 4.59 10.67 7.34
N VAL A 193 3.73 10.29 8.28
CA VAL A 193 4.04 9.38 9.40
C VAL A 193 3.01 8.26 9.48
N PRO A 194 3.25 7.17 10.23
CA PRO A 194 2.24 6.17 10.51
C PRO A 194 0.97 6.78 11.14
N HIS A 195 -0.17 6.12 10.95
CA HIS A 195 -1.42 6.53 11.58
C HIS A 195 -1.33 6.47 13.12
N GLN A 196 -0.65 5.45 13.64
CA GLN A 196 -0.52 5.22 15.07
C GLN A 196 0.53 6.17 15.66
N SER A 197 0.24 6.68 16.84
CA SER A 197 1.10 7.60 17.60
C SER A 197 1.62 6.92 18.86
N ASP A 198 2.59 7.56 19.52
CA ASP A 198 3.13 7.08 20.79
C ASP A 198 2.02 6.84 21.82
N GLY A 199 2.09 5.72 22.53
CA GLY A 199 1.12 5.29 23.53
C GLY A 199 -0.12 4.56 22.98
N ASP A 200 -0.37 4.58 21.66
CA ASP A 200 -1.50 3.88 21.05
C ASP A 200 -1.40 2.37 21.28
N MET A 201 -2.54 1.74 21.57
CA MET A 201 -2.64 0.28 21.51
C MET A 201 -2.60 -0.16 20.04
N VAL A 202 -1.69 -1.07 19.70
CA VAL A 202 -1.50 -1.57 18.34
C VAL A 202 -1.40 -3.10 18.30
N THR A 203 -1.62 -3.66 17.13
CA THR A 203 -1.32 -5.06 16.78
C THR A 203 -0.27 -5.06 15.68
N VAL A 204 0.88 -5.70 15.92
CA VAL A 204 1.96 -5.87 14.95
C VAL A 204 2.09 -7.31 14.50
N ILE A 205 2.47 -7.49 13.25
CA ILE A 205 2.78 -8.80 12.67
C ILE A 205 4.23 -8.78 12.23
N GLY A 206 5.07 -9.55 12.90
CA GLY A 206 6.51 -9.56 12.69
C GLY A 206 7.10 -10.95 12.79
N LEU A 207 8.28 -11.14 12.23
CA LEU A 207 9.11 -12.32 12.47
C LEU A 207 9.82 -12.09 13.80
N GLN A 208 9.64 -13.00 14.76
CA GLN A 208 10.32 -12.91 16.05
C GLN A 208 11.77 -13.38 15.90
N GLU A 209 12.70 -12.52 16.29
CA GLU A 209 14.11 -12.81 16.45
C GLU A 209 14.55 -12.35 17.83
N GLN A 210 14.49 -13.25 18.80
CA GLN A 210 14.69 -12.93 20.21
C GLN A 210 13.66 -11.87 20.67
N GLY A 211 14.10 -10.83 21.35
CA GLY A 211 13.25 -9.71 21.78
C GLY A 211 12.87 -8.73 20.66
N THR A 212 13.19 -9.01 19.40
CA THR A 212 13.00 -8.09 18.27
C THR A 212 11.97 -8.65 17.28
N LEU A 213 11.16 -7.77 16.70
CA LEU A 213 10.30 -8.06 15.57
C LEU A 213 10.90 -7.46 14.30
N THR A 214 11.09 -8.30 13.28
CA THR A 214 11.47 -7.88 11.93
C THR A 214 10.32 -8.01 10.94
N HIS A 215 10.46 -7.33 9.80
CA HIS A 215 9.45 -7.25 8.76
C HIS A 215 9.14 -8.62 8.15
N VAL A 216 7.85 -8.85 7.86
CA VAL A 216 7.38 -10.04 7.16
C VAL A 216 6.85 -9.63 5.80
N LYS A 217 7.48 -10.15 4.73
CA LYS A 217 7.00 -9.93 3.37
C LYS A 217 5.55 -10.40 3.21
N GLY A 218 4.69 -9.50 2.76
CA GLY A 218 3.26 -9.76 2.54
C GLY A 218 2.36 -9.46 3.73
N ALA A 219 2.90 -9.00 4.86
CA ALA A 219 2.14 -8.41 5.95
C ALA A 219 2.03 -6.89 5.73
N THR A 220 1.00 -6.44 5.01
CA THR A 220 0.82 -5.02 4.68
C THR A 220 -0.65 -4.61 4.89
N PRO A 221 -0.93 -3.72 5.86
CA PRO A 221 -0.01 -3.14 6.84
C PRO A 221 0.57 -4.17 7.83
N ASN A 222 1.79 -3.92 8.30
CA ASN A 222 2.49 -4.70 9.34
C ASN A 222 2.18 -4.22 10.77
N MET A 223 1.58 -3.03 10.93
CA MET A 223 1.06 -2.49 12.18
C MET A 223 -0.38 -2.00 12.01
N LEU A 224 -1.24 -2.38 12.94
CA LEU A 224 -2.69 -2.13 12.92
C LEU A 224 -3.10 -1.44 14.22
N SER A 225 -4.09 -0.54 14.14
CA SER A 225 -4.64 0.11 15.33
C SER A 225 -5.48 -0.85 16.17
N GLY A 226 -5.32 -0.74 17.50
CA GLY A 226 -6.04 -1.51 18.50
C GLY A 226 -5.47 -2.91 18.72
N GLU A 227 -6.03 -3.57 19.72
CA GLU A 227 -5.82 -5.01 19.96
C GLU A 227 -6.76 -5.82 19.05
N LEU A 228 -6.18 -6.69 18.23
CA LEU A 228 -6.92 -7.50 17.27
C LEU A 228 -6.65 -8.98 17.49
N ASP A 229 -7.68 -9.80 17.30
CA ASP A 229 -7.51 -11.25 17.26
C ASP A 229 -6.71 -11.70 16.01
N LYS A 230 -6.14 -12.92 16.06
CA LYS A 230 -5.35 -13.53 14.98
C LYS A 230 -6.02 -13.41 13.61
N LYS A 231 -7.32 -13.73 13.52
CA LYS A 231 -8.05 -13.78 12.25
C LYS A 231 -8.23 -12.38 11.67
N THR A 232 -8.59 -11.42 12.51
CA THR A 232 -8.78 -10.02 12.10
C THR A 232 -7.46 -9.40 11.67
N ALA A 233 -6.37 -9.62 12.43
CA ALA A 233 -5.04 -9.13 12.09
C ALA A 233 -4.57 -9.65 10.73
N LEU A 234 -4.60 -10.97 10.50
CA LEU A 234 -4.18 -11.59 9.24
C LEU A 234 -5.04 -11.18 8.05
N LYS A 235 -6.34 -10.95 8.26
CA LYS A 235 -7.22 -10.45 7.20
C LYS A 235 -6.84 -9.03 6.79
N LYS A 236 -6.63 -8.14 7.77
CA LYS A 236 -6.30 -6.74 7.51
C LYS A 236 -4.91 -6.56 6.93
N SER A 237 -3.95 -7.40 7.30
CA SER A 237 -2.57 -7.37 6.77
C SER A 237 -2.40 -8.03 5.39
N GLY A 238 -3.48 -8.51 4.77
CA GLY A 238 -3.40 -9.19 3.47
C GLY A 238 -2.83 -10.61 3.52
N MET A 239 -2.54 -11.14 4.71
CA MET A 239 -2.01 -12.50 4.89
C MET A 239 -3.08 -13.60 4.82
N SER A 240 -4.37 -13.25 4.73
CA SER A 240 -5.46 -14.23 4.58
C SER A 240 -5.74 -14.62 3.13
N SER A 241 -6.12 -15.88 2.91
CA SER A 241 -6.38 -16.53 1.61
C SER A 241 -7.64 -16.05 0.85
N GLY A 242 -8.27 -14.95 1.28
CA GLY A 242 -9.63 -14.53 0.87
C GLY A 242 -9.76 -13.84 -0.49
N GLY A 243 -8.67 -13.38 -1.10
CA GLY A 243 -8.72 -12.64 -2.38
C GLY A 243 -8.94 -13.53 -3.60
N ILE A 244 -10.19 -13.84 -3.94
CA ILE A 244 -10.52 -14.36 -5.28
C ILE A 244 -10.19 -13.25 -6.28
N SER A 245 -9.29 -13.51 -7.23
CA SER A 245 -9.00 -12.61 -8.35
C SER A 245 -10.26 -12.44 -9.21
N ILE A 246 -11.12 -11.49 -8.85
CA ILE A 246 -12.33 -11.04 -9.56
C ILE A 246 -12.11 -10.93 -11.08
N PHE A 247 -10.92 -10.49 -11.50
CA PHE A 247 -10.55 -10.37 -12.92
C PHE A 247 -10.63 -11.70 -13.70
N ARG A 248 -10.28 -12.84 -13.09
CA ARG A 248 -10.30 -14.15 -13.76
C ARG A 248 -11.68 -14.81 -13.76
N VAL A 249 -12.49 -14.54 -12.73
CA VAL A 249 -13.89 -14.95 -12.69
C VAL A 249 -14.67 -14.26 -13.81
N VAL A 250 -14.46 -12.96 -13.98
CA VAL A 250 -15.08 -12.16 -15.06
C VAL A 250 -14.70 -12.70 -16.44
N VAL A 251 -13.42 -13.00 -16.69
CA VAL A 251 -12.96 -13.58 -17.96
C VAL A 251 -13.58 -14.97 -18.23
N THR A 252 -13.71 -15.80 -17.21
CA THR A 252 -14.32 -17.15 -17.34
C THR A 252 -15.81 -17.03 -17.69
N ILE A 253 -16.53 -16.14 -17.02
CA ILE A 253 -17.95 -15.87 -17.30
C ILE A 253 -18.12 -15.33 -18.73
N LEU A 254 -17.27 -14.40 -19.17
CA LEU A 254 -17.29 -13.85 -20.53
C LEU A 254 -17.09 -14.93 -21.60
N LEU A 255 -16.14 -15.86 -21.42
CA LEU A 255 -15.89 -16.95 -22.36
C LEU A 255 -17.09 -17.92 -22.45
N LEU A 256 -17.69 -18.26 -21.31
CA LEU A 256 -18.89 -19.11 -21.25
C LEU A 256 -20.09 -18.44 -21.92
N LEU A 257 -20.36 -17.16 -21.61
CA LEU A 257 -21.45 -16.39 -22.20
C LEU A 257 -21.27 -16.23 -23.72
N THR A 258 -20.04 -15.99 -24.19
CA THR A 258 -19.73 -15.87 -25.62
C THR A 258 -19.98 -17.19 -26.35
N GLY A 259 -19.55 -18.31 -25.78
CA GLY A 259 -19.81 -19.64 -26.32
C GLY A 259 -21.31 -19.96 -26.42
N ILE A 260 -22.09 -19.65 -25.36
CA ILE A 260 -23.54 -19.84 -25.33
C ILE A 260 -24.24 -18.97 -26.39
N ARG A 261 -23.84 -17.69 -26.52
CA ARG A 261 -24.43 -16.77 -27.52
C ARG A 261 -24.18 -17.25 -28.96
N MET A 262 -23.02 -17.83 -29.24
CA MET A 262 -22.71 -18.42 -30.56
C MET A 262 -23.58 -19.65 -30.87
N LEU A 263 -24.02 -20.40 -29.85
CA LEU A 263 -24.96 -21.51 -30.01
C LEU A 263 -26.41 -21.03 -30.20
N MET A 264 -26.84 -20.01 -29.46
CA MET A 264 -28.22 -19.49 -29.55
C MET A 264 -28.50 -18.76 -30.87
N LYS A 265 -27.57 -17.94 -31.38
CA LYS A 265 -27.71 -17.26 -32.69
C LYS A 265 -27.89 -18.23 -33.87
N LYS A 266 -27.58 -19.51 -33.66
CA LYS A 266 -27.76 -20.58 -34.65
C LYS A 266 -29.12 -21.27 -34.55
N ARG A 267 -29.83 -21.15 -33.41
CA ARG A 267 -31.21 -21.64 -33.25
C ARG A 267 -32.15 -20.73 -34.04
N ASP A 268 -32.00 -19.42 -33.88
CA ASP A 268 -32.78 -18.40 -34.58
C ASP A 268 -32.62 -18.50 -36.11
N GLN A 269 -31.38 -18.68 -36.62
CA GLN A 269 -31.14 -18.90 -38.06
C GLN A 269 -31.69 -20.23 -38.61
N LYS A 270 -32.05 -21.19 -37.76
CA LYS A 270 -32.63 -22.48 -38.18
C LYS A 270 -34.15 -22.43 -38.16
N GLU A 271 -34.76 -21.51 -37.40
CA GLU A 271 -36.20 -21.26 -37.36
C GLU A 271 -36.65 -20.29 -38.47
N ASP A 272 -35.81 -19.31 -38.84
CA ASP A 272 -36.08 -18.39 -39.97
C ASP A 272 -35.90 -19.04 -41.36
N GLY A 273 -35.39 -20.27 -41.43
CA GLY A 273 -35.07 -20.98 -42.68
C GLY A 273 -36.06 -22.06 -43.10
N SER A 274 -37.18 -22.22 -42.41
CA SER A 274 -38.23 -23.21 -42.76
C SER A 274 -39.59 -22.58 -43.09
N GLY A 275 -39.60 -21.30 -43.45
CA GLY A 275 -40.76 -20.61 -44.00
C GLY A 275 -40.62 -20.41 -45.50
N LEU A 276 -40.80 -21.49 -46.27
CA LEU A 276 -41.39 -21.57 -47.62
C LEU A 276 -41.44 -23.04 -48.05
#